data_AF-A0A2E0NDE4-F1
#
_entry.id   AF-A0A2E0NDE4-F1
#
_cell.length_a   1.000
_cell.length_b   1.000
_cell.length_c   1.000
_cell.angle_alpha   90.00
_cell.angle_beta   90.00
_cell.angle_gamma   90.00
#
_symmetry.space_group_name_H-M   'P 1'
#
loop_
_entity.id
_entity.type
_entity.pdbx_description
1 polymer ?
#
loop_
_entity_poly.entity_id
_entity_poly.type
_entity_poly.pdbx_seq_one_letter_code
_entity_poly.pdbx_strand_id
1 'polypeptide(L)'
;MAATSDAENTEPESAILTTSDAARFDDLINLKLNKNLSELHPIFTKIDELRKQIFFMGLKLRNSWTQAEFLTVAIGTLAIIIGAITFDGELQSGGDFLKVGIGPLGNGGLSAVSAASFFQLILSAGCWIYFLYRIWNHYPLMRGQSISLIIMWFSITIMAIAAHNGAPSFPFEFSSESLTTVLGTFVVTIFLGIVFSRAVLETRDLHVEEKYQNKDPRIMAESLYNHSLFGWIAVLIIWSFIAFLSSWAGAHFIAVRPHGSWVWQLLYIMFGSMSTFGICILLWYPQLMLGSGEIVIMSKRAREVDDMLLGDETWKEEQGKCPDCDAPSPVTRGQDGLPNLDCKVENCEGRGPINSKCPLCNEKIPSRIKCEKCGISAPAVKHLSDQEAW
;
A
#
# COMPACT_ATOMS: atom_id res chain seq x y z
N MET A 1 40.63 59.52 23.28
CA MET A 1 41.07 58.98 21.97
C MET A 1 40.75 57.49 22.01
N ALA A 2 39.52 57.04 21.72
CA ALA A 2 38.88 56.90 20.39
C ALA A 2 39.81 56.16 19.41
N ALA A 3 39.62 54.83 19.29
CA ALA A 3 39.10 54.11 18.11
C ALA A 3 40.25 53.77 17.11
N THR A 4 40.40 52.60 16.50
CA THR A 4 39.44 51.60 15.99
C THR A 4 40.05 50.19 15.98
N SER A 5 39.21 49.18 16.14
CA SER A 5 39.47 47.77 15.84
C SER A 5 38.76 47.42 14.54
N ASP A 6 39.51 47.15 13.47
CA ASP A 6 38.95 46.64 12.22
C ASP A 6 39.03 45.10 12.26
N ALA A 7 37.93 44.49 12.69
CA ALA A 7 37.64 43.09 12.49
C ALA A 7 36.97 42.95 11.11
N GLU A 8 37.72 42.40 10.16
CA GLU A 8 37.24 42.07 8.82
C GLU A 8 36.27 40.88 8.92
N ASN A 9 34.97 41.19 8.85
CA ASN A 9 33.90 40.22 8.70
C ASN A 9 34.00 39.56 7.31
N THR A 10 34.58 38.37 7.25
CA THR A 10 34.42 37.47 6.12
C THR A 10 33.11 36.71 6.29
N GLU A 11 32.06 37.14 5.57
CA GLU A 11 30.86 36.35 5.35
C GLU A 11 31.24 35.01 4.68
N PRO A 12 30.65 33.87 5.09
CA PRO A 12 30.92 32.62 4.40
C PRO A 12 30.28 32.66 3.01
N GLU A 13 31.15 32.70 2.01
CA GLU A 13 30.85 32.55 0.59
C GLU A 13 29.85 31.41 0.38
N SER A 14 28.76 31.72 -0.32
CA SER A 14 27.64 30.83 -0.60
C SER A 14 28.12 29.62 -1.39
N ALA A 15 28.28 28.49 -0.70
CA ALA A 15 28.60 27.22 -1.33
C ALA A 15 27.47 26.80 -2.30
N ILE A 16 27.69 27.05 -3.58
CA ILE A 16 26.87 26.57 -4.69
C ILE A 16 27.07 25.04 -4.76
N LEU A 17 26.05 24.29 -4.34
CA LEU A 17 26.06 22.83 -4.37
C LEU A 17 26.03 22.33 -5.83
N THR A 18 27.18 21.80 -6.28
CA THR A 18 27.30 20.99 -7.49
C THR A 18 26.93 19.53 -7.19
N THR A 19 26.70 18.75 -8.23
CA THR A 19 26.27 17.34 -8.24
C THR A 19 27.15 16.35 -7.48
N SER A 20 28.21 16.80 -6.79
CA SER A 20 29.20 15.99 -6.09
C SER A 20 28.93 15.77 -4.59
N ASP A 21 28.02 16.52 -3.97
CA ASP A 21 27.69 16.41 -2.53
C ASP A 21 26.54 15.43 -2.20
N ALA A 22 26.11 14.63 -3.18
CA ALA A 22 24.98 13.69 -3.08
C ALA A 22 25.15 12.55 -2.04
N ALA A 23 26.34 12.41 -1.45
CA ALA A 23 26.66 11.35 -0.48
C ALA A 23 26.43 11.74 1.00
N ARG A 24 26.04 13.01 1.29
CA ARG A 24 26.00 13.52 2.69
C ARG A 24 24.59 13.66 3.30
N PHE A 25 23.52 13.47 2.54
CA PHE A 25 22.16 13.75 3.02
C PHE A 25 21.39 12.47 3.33
N ASP A 26 21.48 12.02 4.59
CA ASP A 26 20.58 10.99 5.10
C ASP A 26 19.16 11.53 5.33
N ASP A 27 19.04 12.81 5.67
CA ASP A 27 17.80 13.47 6.07
C ASP A 27 17.31 14.54 5.09
N LEU A 28 15.99 14.56 4.85
CA LEU A 28 15.33 15.56 4.01
C LEU A 28 15.47 16.98 4.57
N ILE A 29 15.44 17.15 5.90
CA ILE A 29 15.51 18.47 6.55
C ILE A 29 16.76 19.26 6.19
N ASN A 30 17.89 18.55 6.05
CA ASN A 30 19.19 19.14 5.79
C ASN A 30 19.38 19.54 4.32
N LEU A 31 18.48 19.12 3.43
CA LEU A 31 18.56 19.41 2.01
C LEU A 31 18.11 20.85 1.72
N LYS A 32 18.93 21.61 0.99
CA LYS A 32 18.63 22.96 0.54
C LYS A 32 18.54 23.01 -0.99
N LEU A 33 17.52 23.68 -1.50
CA LEU A 33 17.39 23.96 -2.93
C LEU A 33 18.31 25.11 -3.33
N ASN A 34 18.87 25.04 -4.53
CA ASN A 34 19.69 26.13 -5.09
C ASN A 34 18.84 27.39 -5.36
N LYS A 35 17.58 27.22 -5.80
CA LYS A 35 16.66 28.32 -6.08
C LYS A 35 15.27 28.05 -5.51
N ASN A 36 14.77 28.98 -4.70
CA ASN A 36 13.41 28.94 -4.17
C ASN A 36 12.51 29.86 -5.00
N LEU A 37 11.45 29.30 -5.57
CA LEU A 37 10.42 30.06 -6.27
C LEU A 37 9.60 30.93 -5.29
N SER A 38 9.64 30.62 -4.00
CA SER A 38 9.05 31.45 -2.94
C SER A 38 9.64 32.86 -2.87
N GLU A 39 10.86 33.05 -3.38
CA GLU A 39 11.48 34.37 -3.53
C GLU A 39 10.73 35.24 -4.54
N LEU A 40 10.08 34.62 -5.54
CA LEU A 40 9.23 35.33 -6.50
C LEU A 40 7.84 35.61 -5.93
N HIS A 41 7.20 34.61 -5.31
CA HIS A 41 5.90 34.77 -4.66
C HIS A 41 5.64 33.68 -3.61
N PRO A 42 5.08 33.99 -2.41
CA PRO A 42 4.83 33.03 -1.33
C PRO A 42 3.94 31.83 -1.70
N ILE A 43 3.12 31.96 -2.75
CA ILE A 43 2.27 30.86 -3.27
C ILE A 43 3.10 29.65 -3.73
N PHE A 44 4.36 29.86 -4.11
CA PHE A 44 5.24 28.81 -4.62
C PHE A 44 5.96 28.02 -3.53
N THR A 45 5.76 28.35 -2.25
CA THR A 45 6.34 27.59 -1.12
C THR A 45 6.02 26.09 -1.17
N LYS A 46 4.80 25.72 -1.55
CA LYS A 46 4.41 24.31 -1.72
C LYS A 46 5.06 23.64 -2.92
N ILE A 47 5.34 24.40 -3.98
CA ILE A 47 6.04 23.90 -5.16
C ILE A 47 7.51 23.68 -4.83
N ASP A 48 8.15 24.57 -4.07
CA ASP A 48 9.51 24.38 -3.59
C ASP A 48 9.63 23.17 -2.68
N GLU A 49 8.69 22.97 -1.75
CA GLU A 49 8.66 21.78 -0.91
C GLU A 49 8.50 20.49 -1.75
N LEU A 50 7.61 20.52 -2.76
CA LEU A 50 7.46 19.40 -3.68
C LEU A 50 8.76 19.10 -4.45
N ARG A 51 9.40 20.14 -5.01
CA ARG A 51 10.67 20.03 -5.74
C ARG A 51 11.76 19.46 -4.85
N LYS A 52 11.84 19.93 -3.60
CA LYS A 52 12.79 19.45 -2.58
C LYS A 52 12.62 17.95 -2.34
N GLN A 53 11.39 17.49 -2.13
CA GLN A 53 11.11 16.08 -1.87
C GLN A 53 11.34 15.18 -3.10
N ILE A 54 10.94 15.63 -4.30
CA ILE A 54 11.23 14.89 -5.54
C ILE A 54 12.75 14.77 -5.76
N PHE A 55 13.49 15.85 -5.52
CA PHE A 55 14.94 15.85 -5.64
C PHE A 55 15.60 14.90 -4.62
N PHE A 56 15.16 14.95 -3.35
CA PHE A 56 15.63 14.02 -2.32
C PHE A 56 15.36 12.56 -2.69
N MET A 57 14.15 12.25 -3.17
CA MET A 57 13.79 10.93 -3.66
C MET A 57 14.69 10.51 -4.84
N GLY A 58 15.00 11.41 -5.76
CA GLY A 58 15.93 11.15 -6.88
C GLY A 58 17.37 10.86 -6.42
N LEU A 59 17.85 11.55 -5.39
CA LEU A 59 19.16 11.25 -4.79
C LEU A 59 19.19 9.86 -4.14
N LYS A 60 18.17 9.54 -3.33
CA LYS A 60 18.03 8.22 -2.71
C LYS A 60 17.86 7.11 -3.75
N LEU A 61 17.17 7.39 -4.86
CA LEU A 61 16.98 6.45 -5.96
C LEU A 61 18.32 6.06 -6.57
N ARG A 62 19.14 7.05 -6.94
CA ARG A 62 20.46 6.84 -7.54
C ARG A 62 21.40 6.04 -6.63
N ASN A 63 21.28 6.21 -5.31
CA ASN A 63 22.18 5.58 -4.35
C ASN A 63 21.73 4.18 -3.94
N SER A 64 20.44 3.85 -4.07
CA SER A 64 19.89 2.57 -3.58
C SER A 64 19.56 1.57 -4.68
N TRP A 65 19.24 2.02 -5.90
CA TRP A 65 18.89 1.11 -6.98
C TRP A 65 20.12 0.39 -7.52
N THR A 66 20.01 -0.93 -7.59
CA THR A 66 21.03 -1.82 -8.16
C THR A 66 20.62 -2.27 -9.56
N GLN A 67 21.50 -3.05 -10.21
CA GLN A 67 21.19 -3.67 -11.49
C GLN A 67 19.94 -4.57 -11.44
N ALA A 68 19.58 -5.09 -10.26
CA ALA A 68 18.42 -5.94 -10.11
C ALA A 68 17.10 -5.15 -10.26
N GLU A 69 17.00 -3.94 -9.74
CA GLU A 69 15.82 -3.08 -9.92
C GLU A 69 15.66 -2.68 -11.39
N PHE A 70 16.75 -2.28 -12.04
CA PHE A 70 16.72 -1.94 -13.48
C PHE A 70 16.36 -3.14 -14.36
N LEU A 71 16.86 -4.34 -14.04
CA LEU A 71 16.47 -5.56 -14.74
C LEU A 71 14.97 -5.86 -14.55
N THR A 72 14.41 -5.57 -13.37
CA THR A 72 12.97 -5.73 -13.12
C THR A 72 12.15 -4.81 -14.03
N VAL A 73 12.53 -3.54 -14.13
CA VAL A 73 11.89 -2.58 -15.06
C VAL A 73 12.04 -3.05 -16.51
N ALA A 74 13.22 -3.56 -16.89
CA ALA A 74 13.48 -4.07 -18.24
C ALA A 74 12.59 -5.27 -18.58
N ILE A 75 12.34 -6.19 -17.64
CA ILE A 75 11.42 -7.32 -17.83
C ILE A 75 9.99 -6.84 -18.05
N GLY A 76 9.51 -5.88 -17.24
CA GLY A 76 8.17 -5.31 -17.42
C GLY A 76 8.04 -4.57 -18.76
N THR A 77 9.06 -3.81 -19.14
CA THR A 77 9.12 -3.12 -20.44
C THR A 77 9.14 -4.12 -21.61
N LEU A 78 9.89 -5.21 -21.48
CA LEU A 78 9.93 -6.28 -22.47
C LEU A 78 8.56 -6.96 -22.60
N ALA A 79 7.84 -7.19 -21.51
CA ALA A 79 6.48 -7.72 -21.54
C ALA A 79 5.54 -6.86 -22.38
N ILE A 80 5.66 -5.52 -22.26
CA ILE A 80 4.89 -4.56 -23.05
C ILE A 80 5.29 -4.60 -24.52
N ILE A 81 6.59 -4.57 -24.84
CA ILE A 81 7.07 -4.59 -26.23
C ILE A 81 6.62 -5.86 -26.94
N ILE A 82 6.81 -7.02 -26.29
CA ILE A 82 6.37 -8.33 -26.80
C ILE A 82 4.84 -8.37 -26.90
N GLY A 83 4.08 -7.71 -26.01
CA GLY A 83 2.63 -7.65 -26.13
C GLY A 83 2.14 -6.70 -27.25
N ALA A 84 2.91 -5.67 -27.55
CA ALA A 84 2.52 -4.58 -28.44
C ALA A 84 2.88 -4.80 -29.91
N ILE A 85 3.86 -5.64 -30.22
CA ILE A 85 4.43 -5.80 -31.57
C ILE A 85 4.42 -7.27 -31.95
N THR A 86 3.56 -7.71 -32.86
CA THR A 86 3.56 -9.10 -33.35
C THR A 86 4.64 -9.35 -34.40
N PHE A 87 5.34 -10.49 -34.30
CA PHE A 87 6.42 -10.88 -35.21
C PHE A 87 5.97 -11.05 -36.66
N ASP A 88 4.72 -11.47 -36.88
CA ASP A 88 4.11 -11.66 -38.19
C ASP A 88 3.44 -10.38 -38.74
N GLY A 89 3.44 -9.28 -37.98
CA GLY A 89 2.79 -8.03 -38.38
C GLY A 89 1.26 -8.04 -38.28
N GLU A 90 0.62 -9.08 -37.71
CA GLU A 90 -0.84 -9.19 -37.63
C GLU A 90 -1.47 -8.01 -36.88
N LEU A 91 -0.90 -7.62 -35.73
CA LEU A 91 -1.40 -6.51 -34.94
C LEU A 91 -1.18 -5.16 -35.62
N GLN A 92 -0.05 -4.98 -36.31
CA GLN A 92 0.32 -3.74 -37.03
C GLN A 92 -0.50 -3.55 -38.30
N SER A 93 -0.91 -4.63 -38.96
CA SER A 93 -1.80 -4.60 -40.13
C SER A 93 -3.28 -4.46 -39.77
N GLY A 94 -3.61 -4.45 -38.47
CA GLY A 94 -4.99 -4.38 -37.98
C GLY A 94 -5.72 -5.72 -37.94
N GLY A 95 -5.11 -6.81 -38.40
CA GLY A 95 -5.64 -8.17 -38.33
C GLY A 95 -7.03 -8.36 -38.94
N ASP A 96 -7.61 -9.54 -38.74
CA ASP A 96 -9.00 -9.82 -39.09
C ASP A 96 -9.93 -9.41 -37.94
N PHE A 97 -10.48 -8.19 -38.00
CA PHE A 97 -11.36 -7.64 -36.96
C PHE A 97 -12.69 -8.39 -36.82
N LEU A 98 -13.05 -9.28 -37.76
CA LEU A 98 -14.27 -10.10 -37.68
C LEU A 98 -14.08 -11.32 -36.77
N LYS A 99 -12.84 -11.70 -36.48
CA LYS A 99 -12.50 -12.82 -35.60
C LYS A 99 -12.09 -12.31 -34.22
N VAL A 100 -13.05 -12.33 -33.30
CA VAL A 100 -12.88 -11.85 -31.93
C VAL A 100 -13.13 -12.95 -30.90
N GLY A 101 -12.57 -12.80 -29.71
CA GLY A 101 -12.85 -13.64 -28.55
C GLY A 101 -12.08 -14.96 -28.49
N ILE A 102 -12.33 -15.72 -27.43
CA ILE A 102 -11.76 -17.04 -27.16
C ILE A 102 -12.86 -18.06 -27.47
N GLY A 103 -12.59 -19.10 -28.26
CA GLY A 103 -13.55 -20.10 -28.78
C GLY A 103 -14.99 -20.14 -28.22
N PRO A 104 -15.23 -20.45 -26.93
CA PRO A 104 -16.59 -20.52 -26.39
C PRO A 104 -17.28 -19.16 -26.10
N LEU A 105 -16.55 -18.05 -26.13
CA LEU A 105 -16.99 -16.68 -25.83
C LEU A 105 -16.91 -15.74 -27.06
N GLY A 106 -16.63 -16.27 -28.25
CA GLY A 106 -16.53 -15.47 -29.47
C GLY A 106 -16.34 -16.30 -30.75
N ASN A 107 -16.01 -15.64 -31.86
CA ASN A 107 -15.88 -16.25 -33.18
C ASN A 107 -14.47 -16.82 -33.42
N GLY A 108 -13.84 -17.38 -32.39
CA GLY A 108 -12.53 -18.02 -32.51
C GLY A 108 -11.36 -17.06 -32.80
N GLY A 109 -11.39 -15.83 -32.28
CA GLY A 109 -10.30 -14.85 -32.41
C GLY A 109 -8.94 -15.43 -32.01
N LEU A 110 -8.82 -16.04 -30.83
CA LEU A 110 -7.55 -16.64 -30.37
C LEU A 110 -7.10 -17.83 -31.24
N SER A 111 -8.03 -18.58 -31.83
CA SER A 111 -7.73 -19.67 -32.76
C SER A 111 -7.41 -19.20 -34.18
N ALA A 112 -7.63 -17.92 -34.48
CA ALA A 112 -7.35 -17.32 -35.78
C ALA A 112 -5.94 -16.72 -35.87
N VAL A 113 -5.30 -16.49 -34.72
CA VAL A 113 -3.95 -15.94 -34.60
C VAL A 113 -2.92 -16.96 -35.08
N SER A 114 -1.84 -16.48 -35.71
CA SER A 114 -0.74 -17.36 -36.12
C SER A 114 -0.07 -18.06 -34.92
N ALA A 115 0.57 -19.20 -35.16
CA ALA A 115 1.31 -19.89 -34.10
C ALA A 115 2.43 -19.02 -33.48
N ALA A 116 3.05 -18.14 -34.29
CA ALA A 116 4.09 -17.23 -33.82
C ALA A 116 3.53 -16.16 -32.87
N SER A 117 2.44 -15.51 -33.25
CA SER A 117 1.77 -14.50 -32.42
C SER A 117 1.13 -15.10 -31.17
N PHE A 118 0.62 -16.32 -31.25
CA PHE A 118 0.14 -17.07 -30.08
C PHE A 118 1.27 -17.38 -29.09
N PHE A 119 2.42 -17.88 -29.56
CA PHE A 119 3.59 -18.11 -28.71
C PHE A 119 4.08 -16.80 -28.06
N GLN A 120 4.09 -15.71 -28.83
CA GLN A 120 4.49 -14.40 -28.36
C GLN A 120 3.56 -13.86 -27.26
N LEU A 121 2.24 -14.10 -27.37
CA LEU A 121 1.27 -13.75 -26.33
C LEU A 121 1.56 -14.51 -25.02
N ILE A 122 1.85 -15.81 -25.10
CA ILE A 122 2.25 -16.61 -23.94
C ILE A 122 3.56 -16.08 -23.33
N LEU A 123 4.53 -15.71 -24.17
CA LEU A 123 5.81 -15.16 -23.74
C LEU A 123 5.63 -13.82 -23.00
N SER A 124 4.81 -12.90 -23.54
CA SER A 124 4.46 -11.64 -22.87
C SER A 124 3.80 -11.89 -21.51
N ALA A 125 2.84 -12.82 -21.44
CA ALA A 125 2.19 -13.20 -20.18
C ALA A 125 3.19 -13.79 -19.17
N GLY A 126 4.13 -14.62 -19.63
CA GLY A 126 5.22 -15.14 -18.80
C GLY A 126 6.12 -14.04 -18.26
N CYS A 127 6.47 -13.04 -19.09
CA CYS A 127 7.22 -11.87 -18.65
C CYS A 127 6.46 -11.04 -17.61
N TRP A 128 5.15 -10.86 -17.75
CA TRP A 128 4.32 -10.18 -16.74
C TRP A 128 4.28 -10.94 -15.41
N ILE A 129 4.10 -12.26 -15.44
CA ILE A 129 4.13 -13.09 -14.22
C ILE A 129 5.50 -12.98 -13.53
N TYR A 130 6.58 -13.05 -14.31
CA TYR A 130 7.93 -12.93 -13.77
C TYR A 130 8.23 -11.53 -13.24
N PHE A 131 7.71 -10.47 -13.88
CA PHE A 131 7.78 -9.10 -13.39
C PHE A 131 7.09 -8.94 -12.02
N LEU A 132 5.87 -9.47 -11.87
CA LEU A 132 5.14 -9.45 -10.59
C LEU A 132 5.90 -10.21 -9.50
N TYR A 133 6.40 -11.41 -9.82
CA TYR A 133 7.24 -12.18 -8.91
C TYR A 133 8.47 -11.38 -8.44
N ARG A 134 9.16 -10.68 -9.37
CA ARG A 134 10.32 -9.84 -9.06
C ARG A 134 9.95 -8.65 -8.18
N ILE A 135 8.85 -7.96 -8.49
CA ILE A 135 8.33 -6.86 -7.65
C ILE A 135 8.09 -7.35 -6.23
N TRP A 136 7.45 -8.50 -6.04
CA TRP A 136 7.16 -9.03 -4.71
C TRP A 136 8.42 -9.45 -3.95
N ASN A 137 9.46 -9.90 -4.63
CA ASN A 137 10.72 -10.26 -3.97
C ASN A 137 11.56 -9.04 -3.62
N HIS A 138 11.61 -8.03 -4.49
CA HIS A 138 12.32 -6.79 -4.21
C HIS A 138 11.59 -5.93 -3.19
N TYR A 139 10.26 -5.93 -3.23
CA TYR A 139 9.42 -5.06 -2.39
C TYR A 139 8.46 -5.83 -1.47
N PRO A 140 8.97 -6.66 -0.53
CA PRO A 140 8.13 -7.53 0.30
C PRO A 140 7.11 -6.77 1.16
N LEU A 141 7.46 -5.61 1.72
CA LEU A 141 6.53 -4.83 2.56
C LEU A 141 5.36 -4.27 1.75
N MET A 142 5.59 -4.01 0.46
CA MET A 142 4.59 -3.44 -0.44
C MET A 142 3.83 -4.52 -1.24
N ARG A 143 4.00 -5.82 -0.95
CA ARG A 143 3.34 -6.91 -1.70
C ARG A 143 1.83 -6.73 -1.81
N GLY A 144 1.14 -6.56 -0.69
CA GLY A 144 -0.32 -6.36 -0.67
C GLY A 144 -0.73 -5.11 -1.46
N GLN A 145 -0.01 -4.00 -1.27
CA GLN A 145 -0.32 -2.73 -1.90
C GLN A 145 0.04 -2.68 -3.39
N SER A 146 0.98 -3.52 -3.84
CA SER A 146 1.30 -3.67 -5.28
C SER A 146 0.12 -4.25 -6.08
N ILE A 147 -0.70 -5.10 -5.46
CA ILE A 147 -1.92 -5.64 -6.10
C ILE A 147 -2.90 -4.48 -6.36
N SER A 148 -3.08 -3.57 -5.41
CA SER A 148 -3.92 -2.38 -5.58
C SER A 148 -3.45 -1.51 -6.75
N LEU A 149 -2.13 -1.30 -6.90
CA LEU A 149 -1.58 -0.55 -8.05
C LEU A 149 -1.83 -1.26 -9.38
N ILE A 150 -1.71 -2.58 -9.43
CA ILE A 150 -1.96 -3.36 -10.65
C ILE A 150 -3.44 -3.33 -11.02
N ILE A 151 -4.35 -3.50 -10.06
CA ILE A 151 -5.80 -3.37 -10.29
C ILE A 151 -6.16 -1.95 -10.74
N MET A 152 -5.51 -0.94 -10.17
CA MET A 152 -5.66 0.45 -10.60
C MET A 152 -5.20 0.64 -12.05
N TRP A 153 -4.05 0.07 -12.43
CA TRP A 153 -3.59 0.10 -13.82
C TRP A 153 -4.59 -0.57 -14.77
N PHE A 154 -5.07 -1.77 -14.44
CA PHE A 154 -6.09 -2.46 -15.24
C PHE A 154 -7.39 -1.67 -15.33
N SER A 155 -7.81 -1.01 -14.24
CA SER A 155 -9.02 -0.16 -14.23
C SER A 155 -8.87 1.01 -15.20
N ILE A 156 -7.71 1.65 -15.25
CA ILE A 156 -7.39 2.71 -16.22
C ILE A 156 -7.40 2.17 -17.65
N THR A 157 -6.90 0.96 -17.89
CA THR A 157 -6.94 0.33 -19.22
C THR A 157 -8.36 -0.01 -19.66
N ILE A 158 -9.19 -0.58 -18.78
CA ILE A 158 -10.61 -0.84 -19.06
C ILE A 158 -11.35 0.46 -19.34
N MET A 159 -11.07 1.52 -18.57
CA MET A 159 -11.63 2.86 -18.80
C MET A 159 -11.30 3.37 -20.20
N ALA A 160 -10.03 3.28 -20.61
CA ALA A 160 -9.60 3.73 -21.93
C ALA A 160 -10.25 2.92 -23.07
N ILE A 161 -10.35 1.60 -22.93
CA ILE A 161 -11.02 0.73 -23.91
C ILE A 161 -12.51 1.07 -24.00
N ALA A 162 -13.18 1.23 -22.84
CA ALA A 162 -14.59 1.58 -22.78
C ALA A 162 -14.85 2.93 -23.45
N ALA A 163 -14.00 3.94 -23.21
CA ALA A 163 -14.14 5.26 -23.82
C ALA A 163 -14.14 5.23 -25.36
N HIS A 164 -13.46 4.25 -25.97
CA HIS A 164 -13.41 4.07 -27.42
C HIS A 164 -14.48 3.11 -27.96
N ASN A 165 -15.22 2.43 -27.07
CA ASN A 165 -16.25 1.49 -27.48
C ASN A 165 -17.46 2.26 -28.06
N GLY A 166 -17.74 2.04 -29.33
CA GLY A 166 -18.77 2.80 -30.08
C GLY A 166 -18.40 4.26 -30.35
N ALA A 167 -17.18 4.70 -30.04
CA ALA A 167 -16.67 6.05 -30.28
C ALA A 167 -15.16 6.03 -30.60
N PRO A 168 -14.74 5.57 -31.80
CA PRO A 168 -13.34 5.34 -32.13
C PRO A 168 -12.43 6.57 -32.06
N SER A 169 -12.98 7.79 -32.20
CA SER A 169 -12.23 9.05 -32.13
C SER A 169 -12.47 9.84 -30.83
N PHE A 170 -12.77 9.16 -29.72
CA PHE A 170 -12.83 9.76 -28.39
C PHE A 170 -11.56 10.62 -28.11
N PRO A 171 -11.69 11.87 -27.62
CA PRO A 171 -12.83 12.48 -26.95
C PRO A 171 -13.60 13.43 -27.89
N PHE A 172 -13.41 13.31 -29.20
CA PHE A 172 -14.18 14.09 -30.17
C PHE A 172 -15.54 13.44 -30.45
N GLU A 173 -15.65 12.14 -30.19
CA GLU A 173 -16.87 11.35 -30.22
C GLU A 173 -17.13 10.73 -28.84
N PHE A 174 -18.40 10.53 -28.49
CA PHE A 174 -18.82 9.92 -27.23
C PHE A 174 -19.99 8.96 -27.47
N SER A 175 -19.96 7.79 -26.84
CA SER A 175 -21.10 6.89 -26.75
C SER A 175 -21.69 6.97 -25.34
N SER A 176 -23.01 7.16 -25.24
CA SER A 176 -23.70 7.16 -23.94
C SER A 176 -23.63 5.79 -23.26
N GLU A 177 -23.50 4.72 -24.04
CA GLU A 177 -23.47 3.34 -23.53
C GLU A 177 -22.17 3.07 -22.76
N SER A 178 -21.05 3.65 -23.20
CA SER A 178 -19.75 3.46 -22.54
C SER A 178 -19.46 4.44 -21.41
N LEU A 179 -20.21 5.54 -21.33
CA LEU A 179 -20.02 6.58 -20.31
C LEU A 179 -20.14 6.03 -18.88
N THR A 180 -21.08 5.11 -18.64
CA THR A 180 -21.27 4.46 -17.33
C THR A 180 -20.02 3.68 -16.90
N THR A 181 -19.42 2.92 -17.83
CA THR A 181 -18.20 2.15 -17.57
C THR A 181 -17.01 3.08 -17.33
N VAL A 182 -16.88 4.16 -18.10
CA VAL A 182 -15.83 5.17 -17.91
C VAL A 182 -15.93 5.81 -16.53
N LEU A 183 -17.12 6.27 -16.13
CA LEU A 183 -17.35 6.87 -14.82
C LEU A 183 -17.10 5.86 -13.68
N GLY A 184 -17.61 4.64 -13.81
CA GLY A 184 -17.42 3.59 -12.79
C GLY A 184 -15.95 3.25 -12.58
N THR A 185 -15.19 3.04 -13.65
CA THR A 185 -13.76 2.74 -13.59
C THR A 185 -12.92 3.92 -13.13
N PHE A 186 -13.31 5.17 -13.45
CA PHE A 186 -12.69 6.38 -12.91
C PHE A 186 -12.85 6.47 -11.39
N VAL A 187 -14.07 6.24 -10.87
CA VAL A 187 -14.34 6.23 -9.43
C VAL A 187 -13.55 5.13 -8.73
N VAL A 188 -13.52 3.91 -9.29
CA VAL A 188 -12.72 2.80 -8.74
C VAL A 188 -11.23 3.14 -8.72
N THR A 189 -10.70 3.75 -9.79
CA THR A 189 -9.30 4.18 -9.87
C THR A 189 -8.96 5.19 -8.78
N ILE A 190 -9.80 6.23 -8.61
CA ILE A 190 -9.60 7.23 -7.54
C ILE A 190 -9.69 6.57 -6.16
N PHE A 191 -10.69 5.73 -5.94
CA PHE A 191 -10.88 5.02 -4.68
C PHE A 191 -9.65 4.17 -4.33
N LEU A 192 -9.15 3.36 -5.27
CA LEU A 192 -7.94 2.55 -5.06
C LEU A 192 -6.70 3.42 -4.81
N GLY A 193 -6.55 4.54 -5.53
CA GLY A 193 -5.46 5.49 -5.31
C GLY A 193 -5.49 6.10 -3.91
N ILE A 194 -6.67 6.44 -3.40
CA ILE A 194 -6.86 6.94 -2.04
C ILE A 194 -6.56 5.85 -1.00
N VAL A 195 -7.11 4.64 -1.17
CA VAL A 195 -6.88 3.51 -0.25
C VAL A 195 -5.39 3.17 -0.18
N PHE A 196 -4.73 3.07 -1.33
CA PHE A 196 -3.29 2.83 -1.44
C PHE A 196 -2.48 3.93 -0.74
N SER A 197 -2.78 5.20 -1.03
CA SER A 197 -2.07 6.33 -0.42
C SER A 197 -2.25 6.37 1.10
N ARG A 198 -3.47 6.10 1.57
CA ARG A 198 -3.80 6.09 3.01
C ARG A 198 -3.08 4.98 3.75
N ALA A 199 -3.09 3.76 3.22
CA ALA A 199 -2.39 2.64 3.84
C ALA A 199 -0.89 2.93 4.03
N VAL A 200 -0.26 3.53 3.02
CA VAL A 200 1.16 3.88 3.08
C VAL A 200 1.44 5.03 4.06
N LEU A 201 0.65 6.11 4.01
CA LEU A 201 0.81 7.27 4.90
C LEU A 201 0.61 6.90 6.36
N GLU A 202 -0.44 6.14 6.67
CA GLU A 202 -0.78 5.74 8.03
C GLU A 202 0.25 4.74 8.59
N THR A 203 0.77 3.83 7.76
CA THR A 203 1.85 2.93 8.18
C THR A 203 3.15 3.70 8.44
N ARG A 204 3.44 4.72 7.63
CA ARG A 204 4.59 5.60 7.86
C ARG A 204 4.43 6.40 9.15
N ASP A 205 3.23 6.90 9.45
CA ASP A 205 2.98 7.63 10.69
C ASP A 205 3.24 6.72 11.90
N LEU A 206 2.68 5.51 11.90
CA LEU A 206 2.93 4.49 12.94
C LEU A 206 4.41 4.14 13.08
N HIS A 207 5.12 3.94 11.96
CA HIS A 207 6.55 3.69 11.97
C HIS A 207 7.34 4.79 12.69
N VAL A 208 6.98 6.05 12.44
CA VAL A 208 7.64 7.19 13.08
C VAL A 208 7.32 7.23 14.57
N GLU A 209 6.06 6.99 14.94
CA GLU A 209 5.59 6.97 16.33
C GLU A 209 6.27 5.87 17.16
N GLU A 210 6.45 4.68 16.60
CA GLU A 210 7.07 3.54 17.30
C GLU A 210 8.60 3.65 17.36
N LYS A 211 9.25 4.01 16.24
CA LYS A 211 10.72 3.93 16.13
C LYS A 211 11.44 5.19 16.57
N TYR A 212 10.81 6.36 16.46
CA TYR A 212 11.40 7.65 16.78
C TYR A 212 10.67 8.34 17.94
N GLN A 213 10.04 7.55 18.82
CA GLN A 213 9.35 8.07 19.99
C GLN A 213 10.29 8.90 20.86
N ASN A 214 9.93 10.16 21.09
CA ASN A 214 10.69 11.07 21.94
C ASN A 214 9.74 11.88 22.82
N LYS A 215 10.19 12.21 24.04
CA LYS A 215 9.45 13.08 24.96
C LYS A 215 9.32 14.51 24.41
N ASP A 216 10.28 14.97 23.60
CA ASP A 216 10.21 16.28 22.92
C ASP A 216 9.43 16.14 21.59
N PRO A 217 8.28 16.82 21.44
CA PRO A 217 7.47 16.75 20.22
C PRO A 217 8.17 17.32 18.99
N ARG A 218 9.20 18.16 19.15
CA ARG A 218 9.94 18.75 18.01
C ARG A 218 10.78 17.71 17.28
N ILE A 219 11.46 16.83 18.03
CA ILE A 219 12.28 15.75 17.47
C ILE A 219 11.40 14.76 16.70
N MET A 220 10.20 14.50 17.20
CA MET A 220 9.20 13.69 16.51
C MET A 220 8.72 14.37 15.22
N ALA A 221 8.46 15.69 15.24
CA ALA A 221 8.06 16.44 14.05
C ALA A 221 9.16 16.46 12.97
N GLU A 222 10.43 16.57 13.36
CA GLU A 222 11.58 16.46 12.44
C GLU A 222 11.65 15.05 11.82
N SER A 223 11.45 14.01 12.62
CA SER A 223 11.42 12.62 12.12
C SER A 223 10.28 12.38 11.13
N LEU A 224 9.09 12.94 11.41
CA LEU A 224 7.93 12.88 10.49
C LEU A 224 8.21 13.63 9.18
N TYR A 225 8.89 14.77 9.25
CA TYR A 225 9.31 15.52 8.06
C TYR A 225 10.33 14.74 7.24
N ASN A 226 11.33 14.12 7.88
CA ASN A 226 12.32 13.30 7.18
C ASN A 226 11.70 12.09 6.47
N HIS A 227 10.59 11.56 6.99
CA HIS A 227 9.79 10.51 6.36
C HIS A 227 8.58 11.05 5.59
N SER A 228 8.65 12.29 5.08
CA SER A 228 7.56 12.86 4.30
C SER A 228 7.33 12.10 2.99
N LEU A 229 6.05 11.82 2.71
CA LEU A 229 5.57 11.15 1.50
C LEU A 229 4.85 12.12 0.55
N PHE A 230 4.96 13.43 0.76
CA PHE A 230 4.26 14.41 -0.07
C PHE A 230 4.74 14.37 -1.53
N GLY A 231 6.05 14.27 -1.75
CA GLY A 231 6.62 14.06 -3.09
C GLY A 231 6.21 12.72 -3.71
N TRP A 232 6.07 11.68 -2.90
CA TRP A 232 5.63 10.36 -3.35
C TRP A 232 4.15 10.35 -3.81
N ILE A 233 3.27 11.09 -3.14
CA ILE A 233 1.87 11.28 -3.60
C ILE A 233 1.85 11.96 -4.97
N ALA A 234 2.68 12.97 -5.20
CA ALA A 234 2.77 13.61 -6.51
C ALA A 234 3.25 12.63 -7.59
N VAL A 235 4.18 11.74 -7.26
CA VAL A 235 4.64 10.67 -8.16
C VAL A 235 3.52 9.69 -8.47
N LEU A 236 2.65 9.37 -7.50
CA LEU A 236 1.46 8.54 -7.74
C LEU A 236 0.50 9.19 -8.74
N ILE A 237 0.24 10.49 -8.59
CA ILE A 237 -0.60 11.24 -9.53
C ILE A 237 0.01 11.26 -10.94
N ILE A 238 1.31 11.54 -11.03
CA ILE A 238 2.05 11.54 -12.30
C ILE A 238 2.01 10.15 -12.93
N TRP A 239 2.23 9.09 -12.16
CA TRP A 239 2.18 7.71 -12.63
C TRP A 239 0.78 7.35 -13.15
N SER A 240 -0.29 7.71 -12.44
CA SER A 240 -1.66 7.47 -12.89
C SER A 240 -1.96 8.18 -14.21
N PHE A 241 -1.45 9.40 -14.39
CA PHE A 241 -1.57 10.12 -15.65
C PHE A 241 -0.79 9.44 -16.80
N ILE A 242 0.44 8.98 -16.54
CA ILE A 242 1.23 8.22 -17.53
C ILE A 242 0.53 6.90 -17.89
N ALA A 243 0.00 6.17 -16.91
CA ALA A 243 -0.76 4.94 -17.13
C ALA A 243 -2.02 5.18 -17.96
N PHE A 244 -2.68 6.32 -17.75
CA PHE A 244 -3.79 6.78 -18.58
C PHE A 244 -3.36 7.09 -20.01
N LEU A 245 -2.28 7.85 -20.22
CA LEU A 245 -1.77 8.14 -21.57
C LEU A 245 -1.36 6.86 -22.32
N SER A 246 -0.72 5.91 -21.64
CA SER A 246 -0.41 4.59 -22.22
C SER A 246 -1.70 3.87 -22.63
N SER A 247 -2.63 3.70 -21.70
CA SER A 247 -3.90 2.99 -21.94
C SER A 247 -4.73 3.65 -23.05
N TRP A 248 -4.78 4.97 -23.07
CA TRP A 248 -5.43 5.78 -24.09
C TRP A 248 -4.82 5.58 -25.47
N ALA A 249 -3.48 5.62 -25.57
CA ALA A 249 -2.78 5.40 -26.83
C ALA A 249 -3.01 3.97 -27.35
N GLY A 250 -3.00 2.97 -26.46
CA GLY A 250 -3.32 1.59 -26.81
C GLY A 250 -4.76 1.43 -27.32
N ALA A 251 -5.73 2.06 -26.65
CA ALA A 251 -7.13 2.04 -27.09
C ALA A 251 -7.32 2.72 -28.45
N HIS A 252 -6.72 3.89 -28.67
CA HIS A 252 -6.72 4.57 -29.98
C HIS A 252 -6.12 3.72 -31.09
N PHE A 253 -5.00 3.06 -30.81
CA PHE A 253 -4.33 2.21 -31.79
C PHE A 253 -5.26 1.07 -32.28
N ILE A 254 -6.05 0.50 -31.38
CA ILE A 254 -6.94 -0.63 -31.69
C ILE A 254 -8.29 -0.15 -32.27
N ALA A 255 -8.79 1.01 -31.86
CA ALA A 255 -10.12 1.49 -32.23
C ALA A 255 -10.24 1.92 -33.70
N VAL A 256 -9.16 2.41 -34.32
CA VAL A 256 -9.18 2.99 -35.69
C VAL A 256 -8.80 1.96 -36.77
N ARG A 257 -9.16 0.67 -36.58
CA ARG A 257 -8.91 -0.37 -37.59
C ARG A 257 -9.70 -0.11 -38.89
N PRO A 258 -9.13 -0.42 -40.08
CA PRO A 258 -7.87 -1.16 -40.30
C PRO A 258 -6.60 -0.29 -40.34
N HIS A 259 -6.70 1.03 -40.21
CA HIS A 259 -5.56 1.94 -40.36
C HIS A 259 -4.96 2.31 -38.98
N GLY A 260 -4.30 1.34 -38.34
CA GLY A 260 -3.55 1.58 -37.12
C GLY A 260 -2.39 2.55 -37.36
N SER A 261 -2.27 3.59 -36.53
CA SER A 261 -1.13 4.51 -36.59
C SER A 261 0.01 4.01 -35.70
N TRP A 262 1.19 3.83 -36.29
CA TRP A 262 2.42 3.48 -35.57
C TRP A 262 2.75 4.47 -34.44
N VAL A 263 2.29 5.73 -34.54
CA VAL A 263 2.48 6.75 -33.51
C VAL A 263 1.75 6.35 -32.23
N TRP A 264 0.51 5.89 -32.32
CA TRP A 264 -0.26 5.45 -31.14
C TRP A 264 0.36 4.22 -30.50
N GLN A 265 0.85 3.28 -31.31
CA GLN A 265 1.58 2.11 -30.82
C GLN A 265 2.89 2.50 -30.10
N LEU A 266 3.66 3.44 -30.65
CA LEU A 266 4.88 3.94 -30.02
C LEU A 266 4.57 4.64 -28.69
N LEU A 267 3.53 5.47 -28.63
CA LEU A 267 3.11 6.15 -27.40
C LEU A 267 2.66 5.14 -26.34
N TYR A 268 1.93 4.09 -26.73
CA TYR A 268 1.56 2.99 -25.83
C TYR A 268 2.81 2.35 -25.20
N ILE A 269 3.81 2.00 -26.02
CA ILE A 269 5.06 1.37 -25.56
C ILE A 269 5.86 2.33 -24.68
N MET A 270 6.03 3.59 -25.09
CA MET A 270 6.82 4.58 -24.35
C MET A 270 6.22 4.86 -22.98
N PHE A 271 4.94 5.26 -22.92
CA PHE A 271 4.28 5.54 -21.64
C PHE A 271 4.07 4.27 -20.82
N GLY A 272 3.82 3.12 -21.47
CA GLY A 272 3.73 1.83 -20.77
C GLY A 272 5.05 1.47 -20.08
N SER A 273 6.18 1.67 -20.75
CA SER A 273 7.52 1.46 -20.16
C SER A 273 7.74 2.42 -18.98
N MET A 274 7.38 3.69 -19.12
CA MET A 274 7.42 4.65 -18.01
C MET A 274 6.50 4.26 -16.85
N SER A 275 5.33 3.65 -17.11
CA SER A 275 4.45 3.11 -16.07
C SER A 275 5.08 1.95 -15.32
N THR A 276 5.79 1.03 -15.99
CA THR A 276 6.52 -0.05 -15.29
C THR A 276 7.59 0.51 -14.35
N PHE A 277 8.36 1.50 -14.83
CA PHE A 277 9.34 2.21 -14.00
C PHE A 277 8.66 2.89 -12.80
N GLY A 278 7.55 3.61 -13.03
CA GLY A 278 6.84 4.33 -11.98
C GLY A 278 6.22 3.41 -10.92
N ILE A 279 5.73 2.21 -11.28
CA ILE A 279 5.32 1.21 -10.27
C ILE A 279 6.51 0.85 -9.37
N CYS A 280 7.67 0.58 -9.96
CA CYS A 280 8.85 0.25 -9.16
C CYS A 280 9.23 1.39 -8.22
N ILE A 281 9.14 2.66 -8.66
CA ILE A 281 9.38 3.83 -7.80
C ILE A 281 8.34 3.92 -6.67
N LEU A 282 7.06 3.72 -6.98
CA LEU A 282 5.96 3.81 -6.02
C LEU A 282 6.06 2.74 -4.92
N LEU A 283 6.59 1.57 -5.23
CA LEU A 283 6.80 0.49 -4.27
C LEU A 283 8.13 0.65 -3.53
N TRP A 284 9.18 1.09 -4.22
CA TRP A 284 10.51 1.24 -3.63
C TRP A 284 10.56 2.29 -2.53
N TYR A 285 10.03 3.50 -2.75
CA TYR A 285 10.25 4.62 -1.84
C TYR A 285 9.63 4.40 -0.44
N PRO A 286 8.36 3.96 -0.32
CA PRO A 286 7.81 3.61 1.00
C PRO A 286 8.58 2.49 1.69
N GLN A 287 8.99 1.45 0.95
CA GLN A 287 9.77 0.38 1.54
C GLN A 287 11.14 0.85 2.05
N LEU A 288 11.82 1.73 1.31
CA LEU A 288 13.06 2.35 1.77
C LEU A 288 12.85 3.11 3.08
N MET A 289 11.74 3.86 3.18
CA MET A 289 11.42 4.67 4.35
C MET A 289 11.01 3.85 5.57
N LEU A 290 10.34 2.72 5.38
CA LEU A 290 9.88 1.86 6.47
C LEU A 290 10.98 0.87 6.94
N GLY A 291 12.00 0.63 6.11
CA GLY A 291 13.09 -0.32 6.41
C GLY A 291 12.65 -1.77 6.31
N SER A 292 13.40 -2.70 6.92
CA SER A 292 13.07 -4.12 6.91
C SER A 292 12.32 -4.56 8.17
N GLY A 293 11.05 -4.94 8.05
CA GLY A 293 10.62 -6.26 8.53
C GLY A 293 9.59 -6.39 9.65
N GLU A 294 9.18 -5.35 10.38
CA GLU A 294 8.28 -5.56 11.54
C GLU A 294 6.83 -5.11 11.32
N ILE A 295 6.57 -4.24 10.35
CA ILE A 295 5.25 -3.63 10.13
C ILE A 295 4.65 -3.99 8.77
N VAL A 296 3.42 -4.48 8.78
CA VAL A 296 2.62 -4.71 7.57
C VAL A 296 1.90 -3.41 7.17
N ILE A 297 1.91 -3.10 5.88
CA ILE A 297 1.32 -1.86 5.35
C ILE A 297 -0.19 -1.99 5.21
N MET A 298 -0.90 -1.31 6.09
CA MET A 298 -2.36 -1.32 6.19
C MET A 298 -2.87 0.01 6.73
N SER A 299 -4.15 0.33 6.46
CA SER A 299 -4.80 1.50 7.07
C SER A 299 -5.14 1.25 8.54
N LYS A 300 -5.34 2.32 9.31
CA LYS A 300 -5.74 2.27 10.73
C LYS A 300 -7.00 1.42 10.93
N ARG A 301 -8.00 1.59 10.07
CA ARG A 301 -9.24 0.78 10.12
C ARG A 301 -9.00 -0.69 9.79
N ALA A 302 -8.13 -0.98 8.83
CA ALA A 302 -7.82 -2.37 8.51
C ALA A 302 -7.10 -3.06 9.69
N ARG A 303 -6.25 -2.31 10.41
CA ARG A 303 -5.58 -2.79 11.63
C ARG A 303 -6.55 -3.02 12.78
N GLU A 304 -7.46 -2.08 13.04
CA GLU A 304 -8.50 -2.24 14.06
C GLU A 304 -9.35 -3.51 13.80
N VAL A 305 -9.68 -3.80 12.54
CA VAL A 305 -10.42 -5.02 12.17
C VAL A 305 -9.57 -6.27 12.37
N ASP A 306 -8.28 -6.23 12.02
CA ASP A 306 -7.35 -7.35 12.23
C ASP A 306 -7.17 -7.65 13.73
N ASP A 307 -7.02 -6.61 14.55
CA ASP A 307 -6.91 -6.72 16.01
C ASP A 307 -8.20 -7.29 16.64
N MET A 308 -9.38 -6.93 16.13
CA MET A 308 -10.66 -7.51 16.54
C MET A 308 -10.74 -9.01 16.23
N LEU A 309 -10.26 -9.44 15.06
CA LEU A 309 -10.26 -10.85 14.66
C LEU A 309 -9.29 -11.68 15.54
N LEU A 310 -8.14 -11.11 15.91
CA LEU A 310 -7.18 -11.76 16.82
C LEU A 310 -7.69 -11.86 18.26
N GLY A 311 -8.46 -10.87 18.73
CA GLY A 311 -9.08 -10.88 20.06
C GLY A 311 -10.07 -12.02 20.25
N ASP A 312 -10.79 -12.41 19.20
CA ASP A 312 -11.73 -13.55 19.24
C ASP A 312 -11.01 -14.92 19.26
N GLU A 313 -9.86 -15.05 18.60
CA GLU A 313 -9.13 -16.33 18.54
C GLU A 313 -8.23 -16.61 19.77
N THR A 314 -7.87 -15.58 20.56
CA THR A 314 -6.92 -15.70 21.68
C THR A 314 -7.57 -15.76 23.07
N TRP A 315 -8.90 -15.86 23.15
CA TRP A 315 -9.60 -15.91 24.43
C TRP A 315 -9.36 -17.24 25.18
N LYS A 316 -8.43 -17.24 26.13
CA LYS A 316 -8.20 -18.36 27.06
C LYS A 316 -8.99 -18.13 28.34
N GLU A 317 -9.77 -19.12 28.78
CA GLU A 317 -10.37 -19.10 30.12
C GLU A 317 -9.26 -18.92 31.17
N GLU A 318 -9.20 -17.75 31.79
CA GLU A 318 -8.25 -17.45 32.85
C GLU A 318 -8.67 -18.24 34.11
N GLN A 319 -7.86 -19.23 34.50
CA GLN A 319 -8.04 -19.95 35.74
C GLN A 319 -7.54 -19.11 36.92
N GLY A 320 -8.42 -18.87 37.90
CA GLY A 320 -8.09 -18.12 39.10
C GLY A 320 -7.08 -18.82 40.01
N LYS A 321 -6.46 -18.07 40.91
CA LYS A 321 -5.52 -18.54 41.93
C LYS A 321 -5.98 -18.13 43.33
N CYS A 322 -5.55 -18.85 44.36
CA CYS A 322 -5.83 -18.47 45.74
C CYS A 322 -5.00 -17.25 46.14
N PRO A 323 -5.61 -16.17 46.67
CA PRO A 323 -4.89 -14.93 47.00
C PRO A 323 -3.80 -15.08 48.08
N ASP A 324 -3.84 -16.13 48.90
CA ASP A 324 -2.86 -16.33 49.98
C ASP A 324 -1.77 -17.37 49.66
N CYS A 325 -2.04 -18.34 48.78
CA CYS A 325 -1.12 -19.45 48.56
C CYS A 325 -0.88 -19.80 47.08
N ASP A 326 -1.42 -18.98 46.17
CA ASP A 326 -1.33 -19.10 44.71
C ASP A 326 -1.75 -20.46 44.12
N ALA A 327 -2.41 -21.31 44.91
CA ALA A 327 -2.96 -22.57 44.43
C ALA A 327 -4.05 -22.33 43.37
N PRO A 328 -4.16 -23.18 42.33
CA PRO A 328 -5.22 -23.05 41.33
C PRO A 328 -6.59 -23.11 42.01
N SER A 329 -7.47 -22.20 41.58
CA SER A 329 -8.84 -22.04 42.07
C SER A 329 -9.82 -22.55 41.00
N PRO A 330 -11.00 -23.06 41.37
CA PRO A 330 -12.05 -23.43 40.42
C PRO A 330 -12.77 -22.22 39.79
N VAL A 331 -12.40 -20.98 40.16
CA VAL A 331 -12.92 -19.78 39.51
C VAL A 331 -12.29 -19.63 38.15
N THR A 332 -13.11 -19.25 37.19
CA THR A 332 -12.69 -18.95 35.82
C THR A 332 -13.31 -17.64 35.39
N ARG A 333 -12.62 -16.87 34.57
CA ARG A 333 -13.25 -15.73 33.88
C ARG A 333 -13.90 -16.26 32.59
N GLY A 334 -15.11 -15.80 32.25
CA GLY A 334 -15.76 -16.03 30.94
C GLY A 334 -15.55 -14.86 29.96
N GLN A 335 -15.95 -15.02 28.69
CA GLN A 335 -15.82 -13.98 27.64
C GLN A 335 -16.50 -12.65 27.99
N ASP A 336 -17.49 -12.70 28.87
CA ASP A 336 -18.18 -11.55 29.45
C ASP A 336 -17.37 -10.81 30.54
N GLY A 337 -16.16 -11.29 30.85
CA GLY A 337 -15.30 -10.75 31.91
C GLY A 337 -15.77 -11.10 33.33
N LEU A 338 -16.85 -11.87 33.48
CA LEU A 338 -17.44 -12.19 34.77
C LEU A 338 -16.85 -13.48 35.36
N PRO A 339 -16.76 -13.58 36.70
CA PRO A 339 -16.32 -14.80 37.38
C PRO A 339 -17.41 -15.88 37.28
N ASN A 340 -17.04 -16.99 36.67
CA ASN A 340 -17.84 -18.20 36.57
C ASN A 340 -17.31 -19.29 37.51
N LEU A 341 -18.25 -20.05 38.07
CA LEU A 341 -17.97 -21.14 39.00
C LEU A 341 -18.91 -22.31 38.73
N ASP A 342 -18.40 -23.52 38.98
CA ASP A 342 -19.20 -24.73 38.94
C ASP A 342 -20.14 -24.82 40.15
N CYS A 343 -21.29 -25.45 39.95
CA CYS A 343 -22.27 -25.66 40.99
C CYS A 343 -21.73 -26.60 42.07
N LYS A 344 -21.96 -26.26 43.34
CA LYS A 344 -21.47 -27.06 44.49
C LYS A 344 -22.34 -28.28 44.79
N VAL A 345 -23.49 -28.45 44.13
CA VAL A 345 -24.44 -29.53 44.40
C VAL A 345 -23.88 -30.84 43.85
N GLU A 346 -23.89 -31.91 44.67
CA GLU A 346 -23.49 -33.25 44.23
C GLU A 346 -24.33 -33.69 43.02
N ASN A 347 -23.66 -34.17 41.95
CA ASN A 347 -24.24 -34.52 40.65
C ASN A 347 -24.82 -33.36 39.81
N CYS A 348 -24.38 -32.11 40.02
CA CYS A 348 -24.72 -31.00 39.14
C CYS A 348 -23.46 -30.43 38.45
N GLU A 349 -23.34 -30.66 37.14
CA GLU A 349 -22.27 -30.09 36.29
C GLU A 349 -22.61 -28.69 35.76
N GLY A 350 -23.52 -27.98 36.43
CA GLY A 350 -23.94 -26.65 35.99
C GLY A 350 -22.89 -25.60 36.33
N ARG A 351 -22.63 -24.67 35.41
CA ARG A 351 -21.71 -23.54 35.58
C ARG A 351 -22.45 -22.22 35.39
N GLY A 352 -22.03 -21.19 36.11
CA GLY A 352 -22.63 -19.87 35.93
C GLY A 352 -22.00 -18.77 36.78
N PRO A 353 -22.50 -17.52 36.63
CA PRO A 353 -21.95 -16.36 37.32
C PRO A 353 -22.22 -16.43 38.82
N ILE A 354 -21.32 -15.86 39.62
CA ILE A 354 -21.45 -15.82 41.08
C ILE A 354 -22.78 -15.21 41.53
N ASN A 355 -23.36 -15.71 42.63
CA ASN A 355 -24.66 -15.31 43.17
C ASN A 355 -25.87 -15.52 42.23
N SER A 356 -25.71 -16.13 41.07
CA SER A 356 -26.82 -16.50 40.19
C SER A 356 -27.37 -17.89 40.54
N LYS A 357 -28.54 -18.24 39.98
CA LYS A 357 -29.11 -19.59 40.12
C LYS A 357 -28.50 -20.47 39.04
N CYS A 358 -28.01 -21.64 39.43
CA CYS A 358 -27.50 -22.62 38.50
C CYS A 358 -28.59 -23.00 37.47
N PRO A 359 -28.30 -22.98 36.16
CA PRO A 359 -29.30 -23.26 35.13
C PRO A 359 -29.85 -24.70 35.19
N LEU A 360 -29.10 -25.65 35.77
CA LEU A 360 -29.50 -27.06 35.85
C LEU A 360 -30.28 -27.41 37.12
N CYS A 361 -29.77 -27.06 38.30
CA CYS A 361 -30.38 -27.43 39.59
C CYS A 361 -31.07 -26.28 40.32
N ASN A 362 -31.05 -25.05 39.75
CA ASN A 362 -31.65 -23.84 40.31
C ASN A 362 -31.11 -23.39 41.67
N GLU A 363 -30.05 -24.04 42.16
CA GLU A 363 -29.37 -23.69 43.41
C GLU A 363 -28.44 -22.49 43.25
N LYS A 364 -28.23 -21.77 44.34
CA LYS A 364 -27.43 -20.53 44.31
C LYS A 364 -25.94 -20.84 44.20
N ILE A 365 -25.30 -20.29 43.17
CA ILE A 365 -23.84 -20.37 42.99
C ILE A 365 -23.15 -19.52 44.07
N PRO A 366 -22.20 -20.09 44.83
CA PRO A 366 -21.59 -19.40 45.96
C PRO A 366 -20.70 -18.24 45.49
N SER A 367 -20.73 -17.12 46.23
CA SER A 367 -19.87 -15.95 45.98
C SER A 367 -18.53 -15.98 46.72
N ARG A 368 -18.32 -16.97 47.60
CA ARG A 368 -17.08 -17.19 48.35
C ARG A 368 -16.61 -18.62 48.16
N ILE A 369 -15.29 -18.78 48.06
CA ILE A 369 -14.64 -20.05 47.81
C ILE A 369 -13.63 -20.30 48.91
N LYS A 370 -13.65 -21.54 49.40
CA LYS A 370 -12.68 -22.01 50.37
C LYS A 370 -11.55 -22.71 49.61
N CYS A 371 -10.33 -22.25 49.76
CA CYS A 371 -9.17 -22.91 49.15
C CYS A 371 -8.94 -24.27 49.83
N GLU A 372 -8.79 -25.33 49.03
CA GLU A 372 -8.52 -26.68 49.54
C GLU A 372 -7.10 -26.81 50.13
N LYS A 373 -6.14 -25.99 49.66
CA LYS A 373 -4.74 -26.05 50.07
C LYS A 373 -4.46 -25.29 51.37
N CYS A 374 -4.94 -24.05 51.52
CA CYS A 374 -4.68 -23.22 52.70
C CYS A 374 -5.91 -23.04 53.62
N GLY A 375 -7.08 -23.53 53.23
CA GLY A 375 -8.30 -23.49 54.05
C GLY A 375 -8.97 -22.12 54.17
N ILE A 376 -8.42 -21.06 53.58
CA ILE A 376 -8.94 -19.70 53.67
C ILE A 376 -10.15 -19.53 52.75
N SER A 377 -11.17 -18.81 53.25
CA SER A 377 -12.39 -18.47 52.51
C SER A 377 -12.32 -17.03 52.02
N ALA A 378 -12.20 -16.84 50.71
CA ALA A 378 -12.12 -15.53 50.06
C ALA A 378 -13.28 -15.35 49.06
N PRO A 379 -13.68 -14.09 48.75
CA PRO A 379 -14.62 -13.81 47.67
C PRO A 379 -14.07 -14.31 46.33
N ALA A 380 -14.91 -14.95 45.50
CA ALA A 380 -14.51 -15.54 44.21
C ALA A 380 -13.79 -14.53 43.29
N VAL A 381 -14.19 -13.25 43.33
CA VAL A 381 -13.54 -12.16 42.58
C VAL A 381 -12.05 -12.02 42.91
N LYS A 382 -11.68 -12.18 44.19
CA LYS A 382 -10.28 -12.07 44.65
C LYS A 382 -9.40 -13.23 44.20
N HIS A 383 -9.97 -14.27 43.59
CA HIS A 383 -9.20 -15.35 43.00
C HIS A 383 -8.80 -15.06 41.56
N LEU A 384 -9.36 -14.04 40.91
CA LEU A 384 -8.94 -13.61 39.58
C LEU A 384 -7.97 -12.44 39.71
N SER A 385 -7.09 -12.27 38.73
CA SER A 385 -6.21 -11.12 38.70
C SER A 385 -7.03 -9.83 38.45
N ASP A 386 -6.67 -8.72 39.11
CA ASP A 386 -7.24 -7.39 38.86
C ASP A 386 -6.72 -6.80 37.54
N GLN A 387 -6.63 -7.60 36.48
CA GLN A 387 -6.58 -7.07 35.13
C GLN A 387 -7.98 -6.52 34.84
N GLU A 388 -8.16 -5.22 35.11
CA GLU A 388 -9.20 -4.43 34.48
C GLU A 388 -9.14 -4.73 32.97
N ALA A 389 -10.29 -4.97 32.33
CA ALA A 389 -10.36 -5.02 30.88
C ALA A 389 -10.15 -3.58 30.40
N TRP A 390 -8.99 -3.30 29.77
CA TRP A 390 -8.70 -2.01 29.15
C TRP A 390 -8.93 -2.16 27.66
#